data_AF-B7R442-F1
#
_entry.id   AF-B7R442-F1
#
_cell.length_a   1.000
_cell.length_b   1.000
_cell.length_c   1.000
_cell.angle_alpha   90.00
_cell.angle_beta   90.00
_cell.angle_gamma   90.00
#
_symmetry.space_group_name_H-M   'P 1'
#
loop_
_entity.id
_entity.type
_entity.pdbx_description
1 polymer ?
#
loop_
_entity_poly.entity_id
_entity_poly.type
_entity_poly.pdbx_seq_one_letter_code
_entity_poly.pdbx_strand_id
1 'polypeptide(L)'
;MNKALLVMAIVTLALFGYAVKTAHLPPASVSYHEVFYKDNETVVFVEKDGWGLFEMDLKPKVKDFELSMSFPKGTEYLVEYNGKQYRGTDEFKVKVSKGGTMYVHFKVPTDLVNSIYYKNGKAEIKIHMEKMPFWRDDYTLHLIPRKKD
;
A
#
# COMPACT_ATOMS: atom_id res chain seq x y z
N MET A 1 19.08 -11.23 42.90
CA MET A 1 17.91 -10.91 42.05
C MET A 1 16.99 -12.13 42.03
N ASN A 2 15.72 -12.00 42.41
CA ASN A 2 14.82 -13.15 42.61
C ASN A 2 14.50 -13.84 41.26
N LYS A 3 14.62 -15.17 41.19
CA LYS A 3 14.34 -15.96 39.97
C LYS A 3 12.93 -15.70 39.43
N ALA A 4 11.95 -15.50 40.31
CA ALA A 4 10.59 -15.17 39.92
C ALA A 4 10.47 -13.82 39.18
N LEU A 5 11.27 -12.82 39.58
CA LEU A 5 11.26 -11.48 38.98
C LEU A 5 11.89 -11.50 37.58
N LEU A 6 12.93 -12.32 37.39
CA LEU A 6 13.55 -12.55 36.08
C LEU A 6 12.58 -13.25 35.12
N VAL A 7 11.88 -14.30 35.58
CA VAL A 7 10.90 -15.02 34.77
C VAL A 7 9.73 -14.11 34.37
N MET A 8 9.19 -13.32 35.30
CA MET A 8 8.15 -12.34 34.95
C MET A 8 8.62 -11.31 33.94
N ALA A 9 9.86 -10.81 34.07
CA ALA A 9 10.43 -9.87 33.09
C ALA A 9 10.52 -10.50 31.68
N ILE A 10 10.98 -11.75 31.58
CA ILE A 10 11.08 -12.47 30.29
C ILE A 10 9.69 -12.66 29.67
N VAL A 11 8.72 -13.13 30.45
CA VAL A 11 7.33 -13.33 29.98
C VAL A 11 6.71 -12.01 29.53
N THR A 12 6.94 -10.94 30.27
CA THR A 12 6.42 -9.60 29.94
C THR A 12 7.01 -9.07 28.63
N LEU A 13 8.32 -9.21 28.44
CA LEU A 13 9.00 -8.83 27.19
C LEU A 13 8.52 -9.67 26.00
N ALA A 14 8.28 -10.98 26.21
CA ALA A 14 7.75 -11.86 25.16
C ALA A 14 6.32 -11.47 24.76
N LEU A 15 5.45 -11.19 25.74
CA LEU A 15 4.08 -10.72 25.48
C LEU A 15 4.07 -9.35 24.80
N PHE A 16 4.95 -8.44 25.22
CA PHE A 16 5.09 -7.12 24.59
C PHE A 16 5.58 -7.24 23.15
N GLY A 17 6.60 -8.06 22.89
CA GLY A 17 7.09 -8.33 21.54
C GLY A 17 6.02 -8.96 20.64
N TYR A 18 5.22 -9.88 21.19
CA TYR A 18 4.09 -10.46 20.46
C TYR A 18 3.03 -9.40 20.14
N ALA A 19 2.61 -8.61 21.13
CA ALA A 19 1.62 -7.55 20.94
C ALA A 19 2.05 -6.51 19.90
N VAL A 20 3.31 -6.08 19.94
CA VAL A 20 3.93 -5.19 18.93
C VAL A 20 3.85 -5.80 17.54
N LYS A 21 4.15 -7.09 17.40
CA LYS A 21 4.12 -7.78 16.10
C LYS A 21 2.70 -7.98 15.54
N THR A 22 1.71 -8.11 16.42
CA THR A 22 0.30 -8.35 16.02
C THR A 22 -0.53 -7.08 15.90
N ALA A 23 -0.05 -5.95 16.40
CA ALA A 23 -0.76 -4.67 16.35
C ALA A 23 -0.90 -4.20 14.89
N HIS A 24 -2.14 -4.17 14.39
CA HIS A 24 -2.50 -3.54 13.12
C HIS A 24 -3.18 -2.20 13.43
N LEU A 25 -2.40 -1.27 13.97
CA LEU A 25 -2.89 0.08 14.22
C LEU A 25 -2.64 0.94 12.97
N PRO A 26 -3.69 1.35 12.25
CA PRO A 26 -3.51 2.09 11.00
C PRO A 26 -2.91 3.47 11.26
N PRO A 27 -1.75 3.83 10.67
CA PRO A 27 -1.10 5.12 10.89
C PRO A 27 -1.89 6.29 10.27
N ALA A 28 -2.76 6.01 9.32
CA ALA A 28 -3.66 6.96 8.67
C ALA A 28 -5.00 6.29 8.37
N SER A 29 -6.07 7.09 8.28
CA SER A 29 -7.26 6.66 7.55
C SER A 29 -7.07 6.97 6.07
N VAL A 30 -7.45 6.02 5.21
CA VAL A 30 -7.28 6.12 3.75
C VAL A 30 -8.65 6.06 3.09
N SER A 31 -8.90 7.00 2.18
CA SER A 31 -10.02 6.96 1.23
C SER A 31 -9.47 6.89 -0.18
N TYR A 32 -10.15 6.17 -1.07
CA TYR A 32 -9.69 5.99 -2.45
C TYR A 32 -10.69 6.56 -3.45
N HIS A 33 -10.18 7.12 -4.54
CA HIS A 33 -10.94 7.41 -5.75
C HIS A 33 -10.36 6.62 -6.94
N GLU A 34 -11.24 6.24 -7.87
CA GLU A 34 -10.94 5.31 -8.97
C GLU A 34 -10.46 3.91 -8.53
N VAL A 35 -10.74 3.57 -7.28
CA VAL A 35 -10.62 2.23 -6.73
C VAL A 35 -12.02 1.69 -6.49
N PHE A 36 -12.31 0.51 -7.00
CA PHE A 36 -13.64 -0.10 -6.99
C PHE A 36 -13.63 -1.36 -6.13
N TYR A 37 -14.82 -1.80 -5.72
CA TYR A 37 -15.00 -3.06 -5.03
C TYR A 37 -15.68 -4.04 -5.97
N LYS A 38 -15.02 -5.16 -6.27
CA LYS A 38 -15.54 -6.18 -7.18
C LYS A 38 -15.11 -7.56 -6.69
N ASP A 39 -16.04 -8.50 -6.61
CA ASP A 39 -15.77 -9.90 -6.25
C ASP A 39 -15.00 -10.05 -4.92
N ASN A 40 -15.33 -9.21 -3.94
CA ASN A 40 -14.65 -9.06 -2.64
C ASN A 40 -13.19 -8.55 -2.69
N GLU A 41 -12.72 -8.11 -3.85
CA GLU A 41 -11.40 -7.54 -4.05
C GLU A 41 -11.50 -6.01 -4.28
N THR A 42 -10.50 -5.30 -3.78
CA THR A 42 -10.31 -3.87 -4.07
C THR A 42 -9.54 -3.76 -5.38
N VAL A 43 -10.10 -3.11 -6.39
CA VAL A 43 -9.59 -3.18 -7.76
C VAL A 43 -9.32 -1.80 -8.36
N VAL A 44 -8.29 -1.73 -9.21
CA VAL A 44 -7.97 -0.59 -10.06
C VAL A 44 -8.01 -1.05 -11.51
N PHE A 45 -8.63 -0.25 -12.37
CA PHE A 45 -8.71 -0.58 -13.79
C PHE A 45 -7.41 -0.24 -14.50
N VAL A 46 -6.99 -1.16 -15.37
CA VAL A 46 -5.88 -0.96 -16.30
C VAL A 46 -6.44 -0.89 -17.72
N GLU A 47 -6.09 0.18 -18.42
CA GLU A 47 -6.43 0.41 -19.83
C GLU A 47 -5.68 -0.54 -20.77
N LYS A 48 -6.14 -0.66 -22.01
CA LYS A 48 -5.52 -1.54 -23.01
C LYS A 48 -4.11 -1.11 -23.42
N ASP A 49 -3.75 0.15 -23.20
CA ASP A 49 -2.41 0.69 -23.43
C ASP A 49 -1.51 0.59 -22.19
N GLY A 50 -2.01 -0.04 -21.11
CA GLY A 50 -1.29 -0.32 -19.87
C GLY A 50 -1.34 0.78 -18.84
N TRP A 51 -2.03 1.89 -19.10
CA TRP A 51 -2.17 2.96 -18.11
C TRP A 51 -3.22 2.63 -17.05
N GLY A 52 -2.97 3.09 -15.84
CA GLY A 52 -3.92 3.13 -14.76
C GLY A 52 -3.70 4.37 -13.89
N LEU A 53 -4.76 4.74 -13.18
CA LEU A 53 -4.80 5.88 -12.27
C LEU A 53 -5.59 5.45 -11.03
N PHE A 54 -5.15 5.96 -9.88
CA PHE A 54 -6.01 6.04 -8.70
C PHE A 54 -5.57 7.20 -7.82
N GLU A 55 -6.48 7.64 -6.96
CA GLU A 55 -6.20 8.67 -5.97
C GLU A 55 -6.38 8.10 -4.57
N MET A 56 -5.56 8.61 -3.65
CA MET A 56 -5.54 8.17 -2.26
C MET A 56 -5.52 9.39 -1.35
N ASP A 57 -6.61 9.61 -0.63
CA ASP A 57 -6.74 10.63 0.38
C ASP A 57 -6.24 10.12 1.73
N LEU A 58 -5.14 10.71 2.19
CA LEU A 58 -4.48 10.34 3.44
C LEU A 58 -4.91 11.29 4.57
N LYS A 59 -5.44 10.71 5.65
CA LYS A 59 -5.71 11.40 6.92
C LYS A 59 -4.86 10.78 8.04
N PRO A 60 -3.61 11.26 8.25
CA PRO A 60 -2.69 10.73 9.26
C PRO A 60 -3.25 10.82 10.67
N LYS A 61 -3.17 9.72 11.41
CA LYS A 61 -3.38 9.65 12.87
C LYS A 61 -2.06 9.88 13.62
N VAL A 62 -0.94 9.57 12.98
CA VAL A 62 0.41 9.86 13.44
C VAL A 62 1.23 10.55 12.38
N LYS A 63 2.20 11.37 12.80
CA LYS A 63 3.14 12.04 11.88
C LYS A 63 4.32 11.12 11.57
N ASP A 64 4.96 11.34 10.41
CA ASP A 64 6.24 10.75 10.02
C ASP A 64 6.23 9.21 9.95
N PHE A 65 5.13 8.64 9.48
CA PHE A 65 5.10 7.24 9.08
C PHE A 65 5.61 7.09 7.65
N GLU A 66 6.17 5.94 7.32
CA GLU A 66 6.57 5.60 5.96
C GLU A 66 5.37 5.03 5.21
N LEU A 67 5.11 5.53 4.01
CA LEU A 67 4.20 4.94 3.05
C LEU A 67 5.05 4.41 1.90
N SER A 68 4.85 3.14 1.59
CA SER A 68 5.48 2.46 0.46
C SER A 68 4.43 1.84 -0.45
N MET A 69 4.67 1.89 -1.75
CA MET A 69 3.84 1.24 -2.76
C MET A 69 4.72 0.35 -3.63
N SER A 70 4.40 -0.95 -3.67
CA SER A 70 5.03 -1.92 -4.55
C SER A 70 4.12 -2.19 -5.73
N PHE A 71 4.61 -1.90 -6.93
CA PHE A 71 3.96 -2.13 -8.21
C PHE A 71 4.42 -3.47 -8.82
N PRO A 72 3.68 -4.02 -9.79
CA PRO A 72 4.18 -5.14 -10.58
C PRO A 72 5.51 -4.81 -11.26
N LYS A 73 6.38 -5.81 -11.43
CA LYS A 73 7.70 -5.63 -12.03
C LYS A 73 7.63 -4.98 -13.42
N GLY A 74 8.48 -3.98 -13.64
CA GLY A 74 8.54 -3.20 -14.88
C GLY A 74 7.47 -2.12 -15.00
N THR A 75 6.73 -1.84 -13.93
CA THR A 75 5.71 -0.77 -13.91
C THR A 75 6.38 0.56 -13.64
N GLU A 76 6.17 1.52 -14.54
CA GLU A 76 6.57 2.91 -14.36
C GLU A 76 5.48 3.65 -13.58
N TYR A 77 5.86 4.51 -12.64
CA TYR A 77 4.91 5.31 -11.88
C TYR A 77 5.26 6.80 -11.89
N LEU A 78 4.23 7.62 -11.75
CA LEU A 78 4.27 9.02 -11.40
C LEU A 78 3.32 9.25 -10.23
N VAL A 79 3.89 9.52 -9.06
CA VAL A 79 3.15 9.84 -7.83
C VAL A 79 3.25 11.33 -7.58
N GLU A 80 2.12 12.00 -7.46
CA GLU A 80 2.05 13.39 -7.01
C GLU A 80 1.49 13.45 -5.59
N TYR A 81 2.21 14.11 -4.69
CA TYR A 81 1.80 14.28 -3.31
C TYR A 81 2.22 15.63 -2.75
N ASN A 82 1.27 16.42 -2.25
CA ASN A 82 1.51 17.74 -1.65
C ASN A 82 2.37 18.66 -2.55
N GLY A 83 2.09 18.70 -3.84
CA GLY A 83 2.79 19.53 -4.83
C GLY A 83 4.19 19.02 -5.21
N LYS A 84 4.58 17.82 -4.78
CA LYS A 84 5.82 17.15 -5.21
C LYS A 84 5.49 15.99 -6.12
N GLN A 85 6.23 15.86 -7.21
CA GLN A 85 6.14 14.74 -8.13
C GLN A 85 7.31 13.78 -7.93
N TYR A 86 7.00 12.49 -7.94
CA TYR A 86 7.95 11.39 -7.79
C TYR A 86 7.77 10.43 -8.96
N ARG A 87 8.86 10.12 -9.65
CA ARG A 87 8.88 9.17 -10.77
C ARG A 87 9.81 8.03 -10.43
N GLY A 88 9.47 6.83 -10.88
CA GLY A 88 10.31 5.66 -10.70
C GLY A 88 9.66 4.41 -11.26
N THR A 89 10.21 3.28 -10.86
CA THR A 89 9.79 1.95 -11.30
C THR A 89 9.70 1.02 -10.10
N ASP A 90 8.75 0.08 -10.12
CA ASP A 90 8.56 -1.01 -9.16
C ASP A 90 8.19 -0.60 -7.72
N GLU A 91 8.91 0.32 -7.10
CA GLU A 91 8.71 0.67 -5.69
C GLU A 91 8.79 2.18 -5.44
N PHE A 92 7.75 2.72 -4.80
CA PHE A 92 7.70 4.09 -4.32
C PHE A 92 7.77 4.12 -2.79
N LYS A 93 8.49 5.08 -2.20
CA LYS A 93 8.53 5.33 -0.76
C LYS A 93 8.51 6.82 -0.44
N VAL A 94 7.73 7.20 0.58
CA VAL A 94 7.70 8.57 1.11
C VAL A 94 7.39 8.59 2.60
N LYS A 95 7.93 9.57 3.32
CA LYS A 95 7.50 9.86 4.69
C LYS A 95 6.31 10.82 4.68
N VAL A 96 5.25 10.44 5.38
CA VAL A 96 4.00 11.19 5.46
C VAL A 96 3.90 11.89 6.82
N SER A 97 4.04 13.21 6.83
CA SER A 97 3.97 14.03 8.06
C SER A 97 2.65 14.80 8.20
N LYS A 98 1.96 15.04 7.09
CA LYS A 98 0.69 15.76 7.00
C LYS A 98 -0.23 14.99 6.06
N GLY A 99 -1.53 15.18 6.17
CA GLY A 99 -2.49 14.61 5.22
C GLY A 99 -2.43 15.30 3.87
N GLY A 100 -3.22 14.79 2.94
CA GLY A 100 -3.32 15.30 1.57
C GLY A 100 -3.76 14.20 0.62
N THR A 101 -4.02 14.59 -0.63
CA THR A 101 -4.37 13.69 -1.72
C THR A 101 -3.11 13.27 -2.46
N MET A 102 -2.95 11.98 -2.67
CA MET A 102 -1.89 11.38 -3.46
C MET A 102 -2.48 10.88 -4.78
N TYR A 103 -1.99 11.39 -5.90
CA TYR A 103 -2.38 10.96 -7.24
C TYR A 103 -1.35 9.98 -7.76
N VAL A 104 -1.78 8.79 -8.15
CA VAL A 104 -0.89 7.71 -8.60
C VAL A 104 -1.22 7.35 -10.03
N HIS A 105 -0.41 7.82 -10.96
CA HIS A 105 -0.42 7.36 -12.34
C HIS A 105 0.61 6.24 -12.49
N PHE A 106 0.25 5.17 -13.19
CA PHE A 106 1.18 4.09 -13.47
C PHE A 106 0.96 3.49 -14.86
N LYS A 107 2.02 2.91 -15.40
CA LYS A 107 2.00 2.20 -16.67
C LYS A 107 2.63 0.83 -16.50
N VAL A 108 1.82 -0.21 -16.63
CA VAL A 108 2.30 -1.60 -16.60
C VAL A 108 2.94 -2.00 -17.93
N PRO A 109 3.90 -2.95 -17.94
CA PRO A 109 4.51 -3.42 -19.18
C PRO A 109 3.50 -4.18 -20.05
N THR A 110 3.68 -4.09 -21.37
CA THR A 110 2.78 -4.69 -22.38
C THR A 110 2.53 -6.18 -22.16
N ASP A 111 3.55 -6.93 -21.72
CA ASP A 111 3.42 -8.36 -21.44
C ASP A 111 2.42 -8.63 -20.30
N LEU A 112 2.43 -7.75 -19.29
CA LEU A 112 1.50 -7.83 -18.17
C LEU A 112 0.09 -7.41 -18.59
N VAL A 113 -0.05 -6.38 -19.42
CA VAL A 113 -1.34 -5.99 -20.02
C VAL A 113 -1.96 -7.18 -20.75
N ASN A 114 -1.20 -7.83 -21.62
CA ASN A 114 -1.67 -9.00 -22.36
C ASN A 114 -2.07 -10.15 -21.44
N SER A 115 -1.33 -10.35 -20.34
CA SER A 115 -1.68 -11.35 -19.33
C SER A 115 -3.02 -11.04 -18.66
N ILE A 116 -3.21 -9.79 -18.21
CA ILE A 116 -4.43 -9.32 -17.53
C ILE A 116 -5.65 -9.43 -18.47
N TYR A 117 -5.53 -9.02 -19.73
CA TYR A 117 -6.65 -8.98 -20.68
C TYR A 117 -7.01 -10.33 -21.30
N TYR A 118 -6.02 -11.19 -21.58
CA TYR A 118 -6.23 -12.39 -22.40
C TYR A 118 -5.95 -13.71 -21.68
N LYS A 119 -5.24 -13.69 -20.55
CA LYS A 119 -4.81 -14.91 -19.84
C LYS A 119 -5.32 -14.99 -18.40
N ASN A 120 -6.26 -14.13 -18.00
CA ASN A 120 -6.73 -13.98 -16.61
C ASN A 120 -5.57 -13.78 -15.62
N GLY A 121 -4.51 -13.09 -16.05
CA GLY A 121 -3.36 -12.78 -15.20
C GLY A 121 -3.77 -11.89 -14.03
N LYS A 122 -3.30 -12.24 -12.83
CA LYS A 122 -3.45 -11.41 -11.63
C LYS A 122 -2.22 -10.52 -11.47
N ALA A 123 -2.46 -9.23 -11.23
CA ALA A 123 -1.42 -8.28 -10.86
C ALA A 123 -1.94 -7.39 -9.74
N GLU A 124 -1.03 -6.94 -8.87
CA GLU A 124 -1.39 -6.25 -7.63
C GLU A 124 -0.44 -5.07 -7.39
N ILE A 125 -1.00 -3.99 -6.83
CA ILE A 125 -0.25 -2.92 -6.18
C ILE A 125 -0.42 -3.11 -4.67
N LYS A 126 0.68 -3.19 -3.94
CA LYS A 126 0.66 -3.32 -2.47
C LYS A 126 1.03 -1.99 -1.84
N ILE A 127 0.20 -1.51 -0.95
CA ILE A 127 0.43 -0.26 -0.20
C ILE A 127 0.69 -0.65 1.24
N HIS A 128 1.88 -0.34 1.73
CA HIS A 128 2.29 -0.61 3.10
C HIS A 128 2.58 0.70 3.82
N MET A 129 1.95 0.89 4.97
CA MET A 129 2.18 2.04 5.83
C MET A 129 2.72 1.58 7.18
N GLU A 130 3.83 2.16 7.62
CA GLU A 130 4.48 1.75 8.86
C GLU A 130 5.05 2.92 9.66
N LYS A 131 4.85 2.88 10.97
CA LYS A 131 5.65 3.60 11.95
C LYS A 131 5.87 2.72 13.18
N MET A 132 7.13 2.34 13.38
CA MET A 132 7.54 1.58 14.55
C MET A 132 7.13 2.26 15.87
N PRO A 133 6.80 1.49 16.91
CA PRO A 133 6.77 0.02 16.90
C PRO A 133 5.39 -0.57 16.56
N PHE A 134 4.30 0.19 16.63
CA PHE A 134 2.94 -0.38 16.63
C PHE A 134 2.10 -0.04 15.41
N TRP A 135 2.47 0.98 14.63
CA TRP A 135 1.63 1.47 13.55
C TRP A 135 1.96 0.72 12.28
N ARG A 136 1.01 -0.06 11.79
CA ARG A 136 1.15 -0.82 10.57
C ARG A 136 -0.19 -1.03 9.92
N ASP A 137 -0.22 -0.90 8.61
CA ASP A 137 -1.38 -1.24 7.79
C ASP A 137 -0.95 -1.64 6.38
N ASP A 138 -1.70 -2.55 5.78
CA ASP A 138 -1.40 -3.20 4.52
C ASP A 138 -2.65 -3.23 3.64
N TYR A 139 -2.56 -2.69 2.44
CA TYR A 139 -3.63 -2.69 1.44
C TYR A 139 -3.15 -3.34 0.15
N THR A 140 -4.03 -4.09 -0.50
CA THR A 140 -3.76 -4.70 -1.81
C THR A 140 -4.81 -4.20 -2.79
N LEU A 141 -4.34 -3.61 -3.90
CA LEU A 141 -5.16 -3.19 -5.03
C LEU A 141 -4.92 -4.15 -6.20
N HIS A 142 -5.94 -4.85 -6.63
CA HIS A 142 -5.86 -5.77 -7.77
C HIS A 142 -6.05 -5.02 -9.08
N LEU A 143 -5.17 -5.28 -10.04
CA LEU A 143 -5.25 -4.72 -11.37
C LEU A 143 -6.14 -5.59 -12.25
N ILE A 144 -7.25 -5.02 -12.72
CA ILE A 144 -8.21 -5.71 -13.57
C ILE A 144 -8.38 -4.96 -14.91
N PRO A 145 -8.70 -5.67 -16.00
CA PRO A 145 -8.89 -5.00 -17.28
C PRO A 145 -10.14 -4.11 -17.24
N ARG A 146 -10.04 -2.89 -17.79
CA ARG A 146 -11.22 -2.06 -18.06
C ARG A 146 -12.02 -2.72 -19.19
N LYS A 147 -13.14 -3.34 -18.85
CA LYS A 147 -14.10 -3.78 -19.86
C LYS A 147 -14.85 -2.53 -20.35
N LYS A 148 -15.03 -2.40 -21.66
CA LYS A 148 -16.05 -1.49 -22.19
C LYS A 148 -17.39 -2.13 -21.85
N ASP A 149 -18.18 -1.44 -21.05
CA ASP A 149 -19.62 -1.71 -20.97
C ASP A 149 -20.27 -1.44 -22.33
#